data_AF-A0A9W8DKP5-F1
#
_entry.id   AF-A0A9W8DKP5-F1
#
_cell.length_a   1.000
_cell.length_b   1.000
_cell.length_c   1.000
_cell.angle_alpha   90.00
_cell.angle_beta   90.00
_cell.angle_gamma   90.00
#
_symmetry.space_group_name_H-M   'P 1'
#
loop_
_entity.id
_entity.type
_entity.pdbx_description
1 polymer ?
#
loop_
_entity_poly.entity_id
_entity_poly.type
_entity_poly.pdbx_seq_one_letter_code
_entity_poly.pdbx_strand_id
1 'polypeptide(L)'
;MEVADTAKVQETIQKYEEFIYTKLEPDLQQITQDRDALYNRMSEYLKLKTHIETIRNQGLEEMETKVDLGSNFFAKAFVPDTKYMFVNVGFGFHLEMTLDEADEFIDRKISHMEK
;
A
#
# COMPACT_ATOMS: atom_id res chain seq x y z
N MET A 1 40.12 -9.86 -42.84
CA MET A 1 38.68 -9.64 -43.06
C MET A 1 37.83 -10.02 -41.83
N GLU A 2 38.32 -10.89 -40.93
CA GLU A 2 37.59 -11.33 -39.71
C GLU A 2 37.58 -10.33 -38.53
N VAL A 3 38.56 -9.42 -38.44
CA VAL A 3 38.68 -8.44 -37.32
C VAL A 3 37.65 -7.30 -37.37
N ALA A 4 37.01 -7.05 -38.52
CA ALA A 4 36.02 -5.98 -38.67
C ALA A 4 34.62 -6.38 -38.15
N ASP A 5 34.29 -7.68 -38.20
CA ASP A 5 33.00 -8.18 -37.70
C ASP A 5 32.98 -8.30 -36.17
N THR A 6 34.10 -8.68 -35.56
CA THR A 6 34.23 -8.76 -34.10
C THR A 6 34.09 -7.39 -33.43
N ALA A 7 34.66 -6.33 -34.02
CA ALA A 7 34.53 -4.97 -33.52
C ALA A 7 33.09 -4.45 -33.58
N LYS A 8 32.34 -4.76 -34.65
CA LYS A 8 30.91 -4.41 -34.76
C LYS A 8 30.06 -5.14 -33.73
N VAL A 9 30.33 -6.42 -33.49
CA VAL A 9 29.64 -7.23 -32.47
C VAL A 9 29.89 -6.67 -31.07
N GLN A 10 31.11 -6.21 -30.78
CA GLN A 10 31.46 -5.61 -29.49
C GLN A 10 30.76 -4.28 -29.26
N GLU A 11 30.63 -3.45 -30.29
CA GLU A 11 29.91 -2.18 -30.23
C GLU A 11 28.40 -2.37 -30.00
N THR A 12 27.79 -3.40 -30.60
CA THR A 12 26.39 -3.74 -30.32
C THR A 12 26.22 -4.29 -28.90
N ILE A 13 27.11 -5.17 -28.42
CA ILE A 13 27.07 -5.66 -27.04
C ILE A 13 27.13 -4.50 -26.05
N GLN A 14 28.05 -3.56 -26.25
CA GLN A 14 28.20 -2.40 -25.37
C GLN A 14 26.93 -1.52 -25.38
N LYS A 15 26.30 -1.32 -26.54
CA LYS A 15 25.00 -0.62 -26.64
C LYS A 15 23.87 -1.34 -25.91
N TYR A 16 23.84 -2.67 -25.97
CA TYR A 16 22.86 -3.47 -25.23
C TYR A 16 23.12 -3.45 -23.73
N GLU A 17 24.36 -3.58 -23.28
CA GLU A 17 24.75 -3.46 -21.88
C GLU A 17 24.38 -2.07 -21.34
N GLU A 18 24.71 -1.01 -22.08
CA GLU A 18 24.39 0.36 -21.68
C GLU A 18 22.87 0.56 -21.61
N PHE A 19 22.08 0.03 -22.54
CA PHE A 19 20.62 0.06 -22.48
C PHE A 19 20.06 -0.73 -21.28
N ILE A 20 20.64 -1.89 -20.97
CA ILE A 20 20.24 -2.70 -19.81
C ILE A 20 20.45 -1.91 -18.51
N TYR A 21 21.65 -1.36 -18.32
CA TYR A 21 22.01 -0.64 -17.09
C TYR A 21 21.35 0.73 -16.97
N THR A 22 21.15 1.45 -18.08
CA THR A 22 20.62 2.84 -18.03
C THR A 22 19.10 2.91 -18.09
N LYS A 23 18.42 1.86 -18.57
CA LYS A 23 16.96 1.84 -18.75
C LYS A 23 16.31 0.65 -18.08
N LEU A 24 16.64 -0.57 -18.49
CA LEU A 24 15.91 -1.75 -18.02
C LEU A 24 16.00 -1.96 -16.51
N GLU A 25 17.21 -1.84 -15.93
CA GLU A 25 17.41 -2.02 -14.49
C GLU A 25 16.70 -0.94 -13.66
N PRO A 26 16.86 0.38 -13.93
CA PRO A 26 16.12 1.42 -13.24
C PRO A 26 14.60 1.30 -13.39
N ASP A 27 14.12 1.00 -14.60
CA ASP A 27 12.68 0.87 -14.86
C ASP A 27 12.10 -0.31 -14.07
N LEU A 28 12.82 -1.43 -14.01
CA LEU A 28 12.42 -2.59 -13.20
C LEU A 28 12.40 -2.25 -11.71
N GLN A 29 13.41 -1.53 -11.21
CA GLN A 29 13.45 -1.07 -9.82
C GLN A 29 12.26 -0.16 -9.50
N GLN A 30 11.96 0.80 -10.38
CA GLN A 30 10.84 1.74 -10.20
C GLN A 30 9.51 0.99 -10.16
N ILE A 31 9.24 0.13 -11.15
CA ILE A 31 8.01 -0.66 -11.21
C ILE A 31 7.87 -1.55 -9.97
N THR A 32 8.97 -2.12 -9.49
CA THR A 32 8.98 -2.95 -8.27
C THR A 32 8.61 -2.11 -7.04
N GLN A 33 9.20 -0.92 -6.90
CA GLN A 33 8.90 0.00 -5.80
C GLN A 33 7.44 0.47 -5.82
N ASP A 34 6.93 0.84 -7.01
CA ASP A 34 5.56 1.30 -7.18
C ASP A 34 4.56 0.18 -6.82
N ARG A 35 4.86 -1.05 -7.25
CA ARG A 35 4.11 -2.25 -6.90
C ARG A 35 4.11 -2.50 -5.40
N ASP A 36 5.28 -2.41 -4.75
CA ASP A 36 5.39 -2.65 -3.30
C ASP A 36 4.65 -1.57 -2.50
N ALA A 37 4.67 -0.31 -2.95
CA ALA A 37 3.89 0.77 -2.36
C ALA A 37 2.37 0.52 -2.49
N LEU A 38 1.91 0.05 -3.66
CA LEU A 38 0.52 -0.32 -3.88
C LEU A 38 0.10 -1.47 -2.93
N TYR A 39 0.91 -2.52 -2.82
CA TYR A 39 0.65 -3.64 -1.91
C TYR A 39 0.60 -3.23 -0.44
N ASN A 40 1.50 -2.34 0.00
CA ASN A 40 1.48 -1.83 1.36
C ASN A 40 0.16 -1.11 1.66
N ARG A 41 -0.30 -0.26 0.74
CA ARG A 41 -1.57 0.46 0.89
C ARG A 41 -2.78 -0.48 0.86
N MET A 42 -2.78 -1.51 0.02
CA MET A 42 -3.82 -2.55 0.06
C MET A 42 -3.81 -3.33 1.39
N SER A 43 -2.62 -3.63 1.94
CA SER A 43 -2.49 -4.29 3.23
C SER A 43 -3.06 -3.46 4.38
N GLU A 44 -2.87 -2.14 4.36
CA GLU A 44 -3.48 -1.23 5.34
C GLU A 44 -5.01 -1.28 5.30
N TYR A 45 -5.62 -1.27 4.11
CA TYR A 45 -7.06 -1.41 3.94
C TYR A 45 -7.58 -2.77 4.42
N LEU A 46 -6.86 -3.86 4.13
CA LEU A 46 -7.22 -5.19 4.63
C LEU A 46 -7.16 -5.28 6.16
N LYS A 47 -6.13 -4.70 6.79
CA LYS A 47 -6.06 -4.60 8.26
C LYS A 47 -7.25 -3.84 8.83
N LEU A 48 -7.63 -2.73 8.20
CA LEU A 48 -8.79 -1.94 8.60
C LEU A 48 -10.08 -2.78 8.55
N LYS A 49 -10.28 -3.54 7.47
CA LYS A 49 -11.41 -4.45 7.32
C LYS A 49 -11.45 -5.51 8.42
N THR A 50 -10.32 -6.16 8.71
CA THR A 50 -10.22 -7.12 9.82
C THR A 50 -10.58 -6.49 11.18
N HIS A 51 -10.18 -5.23 11.41
CA HIS A 51 -10.56 -4.52 12.63
C HIS A 51 -12.07 -4.25 12.70
N ILE A 52 -12.68 -3.80 11.61
CA ILE A 52 -14.14 -3.59 11.50
C ILE A 52 -14.88 -4.91 11.79
N GLU A 53 -14.48 -6.01 11.16
CA GLU A 53 -15.07 -7.33 11.38
C GLU A 53 -14.93 -7.78 12.84
N THR A 54 -13.79 -7.52 13.47
CA THR A 54 -13.55 -7.87 14.88
C THR A 54 -14.50 -7.11 15.80
N ILE A 55 -14.65 -5.80 15.59
CA ILE A 55 -15.57 -4.94 16.37
C ILE A 55 -17.02 -5.42 16.18
N ARG A 56 -17.43 -5.70 14.94
CA ARG A 56 -18.77 -6.19 14.58
C ARG A 56 -19.07 -7.54 15.23
N ASN A 57 -18.16 -8.50 15.10
CA ASN A 57 -18.34 -9.87 15.62
C ASN A 57 -18.38 -9.94 17.14
N GLN A 58 -17.64 -9.06 17.82
CA GLN A 58 -17.63 -9.01 19.29
C GLN A 58 -18.77 -8.16 19.86
N GLY A 59 -19.52 -7.43 19.02
CA GLY A 59 -20.59 -6.56 19.46
C GLY A 59 -20.12 -5.50 20.47
N LEU A 60 -18.86 -5.06 20.34
CA LEU A 60 -18.26 -4.10 21.26
C LEU A 60 -18.91 -2.75 21.04
N GLU A 61 -19.76 -2.27 21.95
CA GLU A 61 -20.28 -0.89 21.92
C GLU A 61 -19.23 0.11 22.44
N GLU A 62 -18.36 -0.35 23.32
CA GLU A 62 -17.24 0.39 23.91
C GLU A 62 -15.96 -0.44 23.83
N MET A 63 -14.79 0.19 23.69
CA MET A 63 -13.51 -0.51 23.56
C MET A 63 -12.38 0.20 24.31
N GLU A 64 -11.65 -0.52 25.17
CA GLU A 64 -10.34 -0.08 25.66
C GLU A 64 -9.26 -0.58 24.71
N THR A 65 -8.43 0.32 24.19
CA THR A 65 -7.35 0.00 23.26
C THR A 65 -6.04 0.64 23.69
N LYS A 66 -4.92 0.13 23.16
CA LYS A 66 -3.60 0.65 23.42
C LYS A 66 -3.06 1.27 22.12
N VAL A 67 -2.98 2.59 22.08
CA VAL A 67 -2.54 3.35 20.91
C VAL A 67 -1.05 3.66 21.02
N ASP A 68 -0.31 3.39 19.95
CA ASP A 68 1.10 3.78 19.83
C ASP A 68 1.20 5.28 19.52
N LEU A 69 1.98 6.01 20.32
CA LEU A 69 2.26 7.43 20.16
C LEU A 69 3.62 7.69 19.51
N GLY A 70 4.39 6.63 19.21
CA GLY A 70 5.72 6.67 18.61
C GLY A 70 6.82 6.15 19.53
N SER A 71 7.93 5.70 18.94
CA SER A 71 9.11 5.19 19.67
C SER A 71 8.80 4.09 20.71
N ASN A 72 7.85 3.19 20.39
CA ASN A 72 7.33 2.16 21.30
C ASN A 72 6.69 2.71 22.59
N PHE A 73 6.17 3.95 22.56
CA PHE A 73 5.43 4.54 23.66
C PHE A 73 3.93 4.37 23.41
N PHE A 74 3.23 3.83 24.40
CA PHE A 74 1.84 3.42 24.23
C PHE A 74 0.93 4.06 25.27
N ALA A 75 -0.19 4.63 24.81
CA ALA A 75 -1.23 5.17 25.67
C ALA A 75 -2.47 4.27 25.69
N LYS A 76 -3.12 4.16 26.83
CA LYS A 76 -4.46 3.57 26.93
C LYS A 76 -5.47 4.58 26.43
N ALA A 77 -6.31 4.16 25.48
CA ALA A 77 -7.41 4.94 24.95
C ALA A 77 -8.72 4.19 25.18
N PHE A 78 -9.78 4.94 25.43
CA PHE A 78 -11.13 4.41 25.57
C PHE A 78 -11.99 4.97 24.45
N VAL A 79 -12.64 4.07 23.72
CA VAL A 79 -13.56 4.38 22.62
C VAL A 79 -14.98 4.20 23.15
N PRO A 80 -15.75 5.29 23.32
CA PRO A 80 -17.09 5.25 23.91
C PRO A 80 -18.19 4.84 22.92
N ASP A 81 -17.94 4.95 21.61
CA ASP A 81 -18.86 4.48 20.57
C ASP A 81 -18.03 3.92 19.40
N THR A 82 -18.31 2.67 19.03
CA THR A 82 -17.64 1.96 17.94
C THR A 82 -18.47 1.93 16.65
N LYS A 83 -19.68 2.53 16.65
CA LYS A 83 -20.57 2.55 15.48
C LYS A 83 -20.00 3.37 14.33
N TYR A 84 -19.22 4.39 14.66
CA TYR A 84 -18.65 5.33 13.71
C TYR A 84 -17.13 5.26 13.71
N MET A 85 -16.55 5.45 12.53
CA MET A 85 -15.11 5.53 12.36
C MET A 85 -14.75 6.61 11.35
N PHE A 86 -13.60 7.25 11.58
CA PHE A 86 -13.05 8.23 10.65
C PHE A 86 -12.18 7.54 9.60
N VAL A 87 -12.64 7.55 8.35
CA VAL A 87 -11.91 6.98 7.21
C VAL A 87 -11.31 8.11 6.38
N ASN A 88 -10.01 8.03 6.09
CA ASN A 88 -9.33 8.99 5.23
C ASN A 88 -9.77 8.78 3.77
N VAL A 89 -10.45 9.78 3.20
CA VAL A 89 -10.96 9.74 1.81
C VAL A 89 -10.00 10.39 0.81
N GLY A 90 -8.97 11.08 1.29
CA GLY A 90 -7.95 11.76 0.49
C GLY A 90 -7.82 13.25 0.83
N PHE A 91 -6.73 13.88 0.36
CA PHE A 91 -6.44 15.31 0.54
C PHE A 91 -6.50 15.81 1.99
N GLY A 92 -6.26 14.93 2.97
CA GLY A 92 -6.33 15.26 4.40
C GLY A 92 -7.74 15.26 4.99
N PHE A 93 -8.76 14.95 4.20
CA PHE A 93 -10.13 14.82 4.68
C PHE A 93 -10.39 13.43 5.25
N HIS A 94 -11.06 13.43 6.40
CA HIS A 94 -11.51 12.23 7.09
C HIS A 94 -13.03 12.32 7.20
N LEU A 95 -13.72 11.30 6.69
CA LEU A 95 -15.17 11.23 6.76
C LEU A 95 -15.55 10.30 7.91
N GLU A 96 -16.53 10.74 8.71
CA GLU A 96 -17.21 9.87 9.65
C GLU A 96 -18.14 8.93 8.88
N MET A 97 -17.86 7.64 8.96
CA MET A 97 -18.62 6.58 8.28
C MET A 97 -19.09 5.56 9.32
N THR A 98 -20.22 4.93 9.05
CA THR A 98 -20.60 3.72 9.78
C THR A 98 -19.70 2.54 9.40
N LEU A 99 -19.65 1.50 10.24
CA LEU A 99 -18.87 0.29 9.95
C LEU A 99 -19.22 -0.35 8.60
N ASP A 100 -20.50 -0.32 8.20
CA ASP A 100 -20.96 -0.90 6.94
C ASP A 100 -20.59 -0.03 5.73
N GLU A 101 -20.73 1.29 5.83
CA GLU A 101 -20.27 2.22 4.79
C GLU A 101 -18.75 2.14 4.59
N ALA A 102 -18.01 2.00 5.68
CA ALA A 102 -16.55 1.83 5.64
C ALA A 102 -16.15 0.52 4.95
N ASP A 103 -16.85 -0.58 5.22
CA ASP A 103 -16.62 -1.89 4.57
C ASP A 103 -16.83 -1.79 3.04
N GLU A 104 -17.94 -1.19 2.61
CA GLU A 104 -18.21 -0.94 1.18
C GLU A 104 -17.20 0.03 0.54
N PHE A 105 -16.71 1.01 1.29
CA PHE A 105 -15.70 1.95 0.80
C PHE A 105 -14.35 1.25 0.60
N ILE A 106 -13.95 0.40 1.54
CA ILE A 106 -12.71 -0.37 1.47
C ILE A 106 -12.73 -1.31 0.27
N ASP A 107 -13.81 -2.05 0.06
CA ASP A 107 -13.93 -2.98 -1.07
C ASP A 107 -13.86 -2.26 -2.41
N ARG A 108 -14.51 -1.09 -2.53
CA ARG A 108 -14.41 -0.24 -3.73
C ARG A 108 -12.99 0.29 -3.95
N LYS A 109 -12.28 0.66 -2.88
CA LYS A 109 -10.89 1.14 -2.97
C LYS A 109 -9.92 0.04 -3.36
N ILE A 110 -10.02 -1.15 -2.77
CA ILE A 110 -9.18 -2.29 -3.12
C ILE A 110 -9.40 -2.68 -4.59
N SER A 111 -10.66 -2.82 -5.03
CA SER A 111 -10.97 -3.15 -6.43
C SER A 111 -10.48 -2.10 -7.43
N HIS A 112 -10.40 -0.83 -7.03
CA HIS A 112 -9.80 0.22 -7.85
C HIS A 112 -8.27 0.12 -7.93
N MET A 113 -7.61 -0.37 -6.88
CA MET A 113 -6.16 -0.52 -6.82
C MET A 113 -5.65 -1.79 -7.50
N GLU A 114 -6.51 -2.82 -7.61
CA GLU A 114 -6.21 -4.06 -8.35
C GLU A 114 -6.29 -3.91 -9.88
N LYS A 115 -6.89 -2.82 -10.37
CA LYS A 115 -7.04 -2.52 -11.82
C LYS A 115 -5.85 -1.73 -12.35
#